data_AF-A0A9W9ZE45-F1
#
_entry.id   AF-A0A9W9ZE45-F1
#
_cell.length_a   1.000
_cell.length_b   1.000
_cell.length_c   1.000
_cell.angle_alpha   90.00
_cell.angle_beta   90.00
_cell.angle_gamma   90.00
#
_symmetry.space_group_name_H-M   'P 1'
#
loop_
_entity.id
_entity.type
_entity.pdbx_description
1 polymer ?
#
loop_
_entity_poly.entity_id
_entity_poly.type
_entity_poly.pdbx_seq_one_letter_code
_entity_poly.pdbx_strand_id
1 'polypeptide(L)'
;MARRRNTSVFSYSIGLGTLIALGSYNRFHHNCYRDSIIFACVNSGTSFYGGFVIFSVLGFMAQKQGVEVKDVAKGGPGLAFVAYPEAVAQMPLAPLWSVLFFFMVFLLGLDSEFVGIEGFVTAIVDQFPKHLRRGYRKEMFIGFMCVVWFLVGLSMVTKGGMFVFQLFDTYSASGSALLWVSLFQSIAIGWIYGGPRFYDDMENMLGFRINPWIRWCWAFLTPVFCLGVFIFSLVTYTPLKYDGYEYPVWGQAIGWIMALSSIMCIPVVMIYKIATTPGSFEQRWTVLTTPV
;
A
#
# COMPACT_ATOMS: atom_id res chain seq x y z
N MET A 1 -17.75 4.53 -7.91
CA MET A 1 -17.39 5.42 -6.78
C MET A 1 -16.57 4.70 -5.69
N ALA A 2 -16.81 3.41 -5.42
CA ALA A 2 -16.00 2.55 -4.53
C ALA A 2 -14.49 2.52 -4.89
N ARG A 3 -14.18 2.27 -6.16
CA ARG A 3 -12.81 2.19 -6.69
C ARG A 3 -11.98 3.44 -6.42
N ARG A 4 -12.56 4.64 -6.59
CA ARG A 4 -11.85 5.93 -6.45
C ARG A 4 -11.38 6.23 -5.01
N ARG A 5 -12.05 5.72 -3.97
CA ARG A 5 -11.71 6.03 -2.56
C ARG A 5 -10.58 5.16 -2.02
N ASN A 6 -10.47 3.92 -2.49
CA ASN A 6 -9.34 3.06 -2.16
C ASN A 6 -8.06 3.56 -2.85
N THR A 7 -8.15 4.06 -4.09
CA THR A 7 -6.98 4.47 -4.89
C THR A 7 -6.04 5.44 -4.19
N SER A 8 -6.56 6.41 -3.44
CA SER A 8 -5.68 7.39 -2.76
C SER A 8 -4.82 6.75 -1.67
N VAL A 9 -5.39 5.92 -0.80
CA VAL A 9 -4.65 5.26 0.29
C VAL A 9 -3.60 4.30 -0.26
N PHE A 10 -3.97 3.57 -1.31
CA PHE A 10 -3.05 2.68 -2.04
C PHE A 10 -1.93 3.44 -2.75
N SER A 11 -2.27 4.51 -3.45
CA SER A 11 -1.29 5.29 -4.22
C SER A 11 -0.23 5.93 -3.34
N TYR A 12 -0.58 6.30 -2.12
CA TYR A 12 0.37 6.86 -1.15
C TYR A 12 1.08 5.82 -0.27
N SER A 13 0.80 4.52 -0.44
CA SER A 13 1.35 3.45 0.41
C SER A 13 1.13 3.67 1.91
N ILE A 14 0.01 4.30 2.29
CA ILE A 14 -0.28 4.62 3.69
C ILE A 14 -0.65 3.33 4.43
N GLY A 15 -0.04 3.12 5.60
CA GLY A 15 -0.27 1.94 6.45
C GLY A 15 0.59 0.72 6.11
N LEU A 16 1.45 0.78 5.08
CA LEU A 16 2.40 -0.29 4.76
C LEU A 16 3.69 -0.25 5.61
N GLY A 17 3.93 0.83 6.34
CA GLY A 17 5.14 1.02 7.15
C GLY A 17 6.39 1.42 6.36
N THR A 18 6.35 1.41 5.03
CA THR A 18 7.47 1.80 4.15
C THR A 18 7.88 3.26 4.34
N LEU A 19 6.93 4.18 4.41
CA LEU A 19 7.22 5.60 4.69
C LEU A 19 7.80 5.83 6.10
N ILE A 20 7.41 5.00 7.07
CA ILE A 20 7.96 5.05 8.43
C ILE A 20 9.43 4.59 8.41
N ALA A 21 9.72 3.49 7.71
CA ALA A 21 11.08 2.99 7.52
C ALA A 21 11.97 4.00 6.80
N LEU A 22 11.52 4.56 5.67
CA LEU A 22 12.26 5.60 4.93
C LEU A 22 12.47 6.86 5.79
N GLY A 23 11.45 7.28 6.54
CA GLY A 23 11.53 8.39 7.48
C GLY A 23 12.54 8.16 8.61
N SER A 24 12.73 6.91 9.06
CA SER A 24 13.69 6.56 10.11
C SER A 24 15.16 6.79 9.71
N TYR A 25 15.45 6.79 8.41
CA TYR A 25 16.78 7.08 7.87
C TYR A 25 17.06 8.59 7.70
N ASN A 26 16.05 9.45 7.85
CA ASN A 26 16.24 10.90 7.78
C ASN A 26 16.96 11.43 9.01
N ARG A 27 17.64 12.56 8.82
CA ARG A 27 18.19 13.33 9.95
C ARG A 27 17.05 13.89 10.79
N PHE A 28 17.25 13.97 12.11
CA PHE A 28 16.22 14.42 13.05
C PHE A 28 15.62 15.79 12.71
N HIS A 29 16.45 16.76 12.29
CA HIS A 29 16.03 18.11 11.89
C HIS A 29 15.78 18.27 10.38
N HIS A 30 15.54 17.18 9.66
CA HIS A 30 15.21 17.24 8.24
C HIS A 30 13.75 17.71 8.06
N ASN A 31 13.51 18.57 7.06
CA ASN A 31 12.18 19.13 6.82
C ASN A 31 11.25 18.12 6.12
N CYS A 32 10.77 17.14 6.89
CA CYS A 32 9.86 16.10 6.39
C CYS A 32 8.48 16.66 5.99
N TYR A 33 8.07 17.82 6.52
CA TYR A 33 6.81 18.47 6.16
C TYR A 33 6.80 18.94 4.70
N ARG A 34 7.88 19.61 4.27
CA ARG A 34 8.05 20.03 2.87
C ARG A 34 8.05 18.81 1.93
N ASP A 35 8.81 17.78 2.28
CA ASP A 35 8.93 16.58 1.46
C ASP A 35 7.59 15.84 1.33
N SER A 36 6.80 15.81 2.41
CA SER A 36 5.45 15.21 2.39
C SER A 36 4.51 15.94 1.42
N ILE A 37 4.58 17.28 1.35
CA ILE A 37 3.79 18.07 0.40
C ILE A 37 4.27 17.82 -1.04
N ILE A 38 5.58 17.84 -1.28
CA ILE A 38 6.14 17.59 -2.61
C ILE A 38 5.75 16.19 -3.08
N PHE A 39 5.89 15.18 -2.22
CA PHE A 39 5.49 13.81 -2.50
C PHE A 39 3.99 13.72 -2.87
N ALA A 40 3.12 14.40 -2.11
CA ALA A 40 1.69 14.46 -2.40
C ALA A 40 1.39 15.07 -3.77
N CYS A 41 1.99 16.22 -4.06
CA CYS A 41 1.81 16.94 -5.32
C CYS A 41 2.36 16.16 -6.52
N VAL A 42 3.55 15.57 -6.41
CA VAL A 42 4.19 14.82 -7.49
C VAL A 42 3.42 13.54 -7.78
N ASN A 43 3.04 12.75 -6.76
CA ASN A 43 2.28 11.52 -6.97
C ASN A 43 0.92 11.78 -7.64
N SER A 44 0.19 12.80 -7.17
CA SER A 44 -1.09 13.20 -7.79
C SER A 44 -0.90 13.77 -9.19
N GLY A 45 0.13 14.59 -9.39
CA GLY A 45 0.48 15.19 -10.69
C GLY A 45 0.82 14.12 -11.73
N THR A 46 1.65 13.14 -11.36
CA THR A 46 2.00 12.01 -12.22
C THR A 46 0.77 11.17 -12.55
N SER A 47 -0.10 10.91 -11.58
CA SER A 47 -1.36 10.17 -11.81
C SER A 47 -2.28 10.92 -12.78
N PHE A 48 -2.39 12.24 -12.64
CA PHE A 48 -3.18 13.09 -13.53
C PHE A 48 -2.61 13.12 -14.95
N TYR A 49 -1.29 13.29 -15.08
CA TYR A 49 -0.59 13.25 -16.37
C TYR A 49 -0.71 11.87 -17.04
N GLY A 50 -0.50 10.80 -16.28
CA GLY A 50 -0.68 9.42 -16.77
C GLY A 50 -2.11 9.16 -17.26
N GLY A 51 -3.11 9.78 -16.63
CA GLY A 51 -4.49 9.80 -17.12
C GLY A 51 -4.60 10.34 -18.54
N PHE A 52 -4.03 11.52 -18.83
CA PHE A 52 -4.04 12.07 -20.21
C PHE A 52 -3.32 11.16 -21.20
N VAL A 53 -2.17 10.60 -20.84
CA VAL A 53 -1.41 9.70 -21.72
C VAL A 53 -2.24 8.45 -22.05
N ILE A 54 -2.83 7.80 -21.06
CA ILE A 54 -3.64 6.59 -21.28
C ILE A 54 -4.90 6.91 -22.10
N PHE A 55 -5.67 7.94 -21.72
CA PHE A 55 -6.92 8.26 -22.42
C PHE A 55 -6.71 8.81 -23.84
N SER A 56 -5.59 9.49 -24.13
CA SER A 56 -5.26 9.93 -25.49
C SER A 56 -4.95 8.74 -26.42
N VAL A 57 -4.16 7.77 -25.95
CA VAL A 57 -3.84 6.55 -26.71
C VAL A 57 -5.09 5.69 -26.92
N LEU A 58 -5.92 5.51 -25.88
CA LEU A 58 -7.20 4.78 -26.01
C LEU A 58 -8.18 5.51 -26.93
N GLY A 59 -8.21 6.86 -26.90
CA GLY A 59 -9.03 7.65 -27.80
C GLY A 59 -8.62 7.49 -29.27
N PHE A 60 -7.30 7.47 -29.54
CA PHE A 60 -6.75 7.17 -30.87
C PHE A 60 -7.17 5.78 -31.36
N MET A 61 -7.04 4.77 -30.49
CA MET A 61 -7.45 3.39 -30.80
C MET A 61 -8.95 3.28 -31.08
N ALA A 62 -9.79 3.88 -30.24
CA ALA A 62 -11.24 3.93 -30.40
C ALA A 62 -11.63 4.57 -31.75
N GLN A 63 -10.99 5.68 -32.12
CA GLN A 63 -11.22 6.34 -33.40
C GLN A 63 -10.79 5.47 -34.59
N LYS A 64 -9.68 4.73 -34.49
CA LYS A 64 -9.20 3.83 -35.55
C LYS A 64 -10.07 2.59 -35.73
N GLN A 65 -10.57 2.03 -34.64
CA GLN A 65 -11.39 0.81 -34.65
C GLN A 65 -12.90 1.10 -34.81
N GLY A 66 -13.32 2.36 -34.72
CA GLY A 66 -14.74 2.75 -34.79
C GLY A 66 -15.56 2.26 -33.59
N VAL A 67 -14.92 2.04 -32.45
CA VAL A 67 -15.56 1.58 -31.20
C VAL A 67 -15.61 2.70 -30.17
N GLU A 68 -16.46 2.58 -29.17
CA GLU A 68 -16.49 3.56 -28.08
C GLU A 68 -15.30 3.39 -27.13
N VAL A 69 -14.84 4.48 -26.52
CA VAL A 69 -13.72 4.47 -25.56
C VAL A 69 -13.98 3.52 -24.37
N LYS A 70 -15.24 3.30 -24.00
CA LYS A 70 -15.62 2.39 -22.90
C LYS A 70 -15.27 0.93 -23.19
N ASP A 71 -15.24 0.53 -24.46
CA ASP A 71 -15.03 -0.86 -24.87
C ASP A 71 -13.53 -1.22 -24.89
N VAL A 72 -12.68 -0.21 -25.10
CA VAL A 72 -11.21 -0.33 -25.03
C VAL A 72 -10.64 -0.05 -23.63
N ALA A 73 -11.35 0.70 -22.79
CA ALA A 73 -10.93 1.07 -21.44
C ALA A 73 -11.27 -0.01 -20.38
N LYS A 74 -10.71 -1.22 -20.52
CA LYS A 74 -10.84 -2.27 -19.49
C LYS A 74 -9.82 -2.05 -18.36
N GLY A 75 -10.27 -1.88 -17.12
CA GLY A 75 -9.37 -1.66 -15.98
C GLY A 75 -8.55 -2.90 -15.57
N GLY A 76 -7.43 -2.67 -14.87
CA GLY A 76 -6.52 -3.74 -14.40
C GLY A 76 -5.36 -4.02 -15.36
N PRO A 77 -4.63 -5.13 -15.19
CA PRO A 77 -3.46 -5.47 -16.01
C PRO A 77 -3.76 -5.53 -17.51
N GLY A 78 -4.98 -5.94 -17.89
CA GLY A 78 -5.40 -5.99 -19.29
C GLY A 78 -5.34 -4.65 -20.03
N LEU A 79 -5.46 -3.52 -19.31
CA LEU A 79 -5.30 -2.20 -19.92
C LEU A 79 -3.87 -2.00 -20.46
N ALA A 80 -2.89 -2.28 -19.61
CA ALA A 80 -1.49 -2.03 -19.89
C ALA A 80 -0.87 -3.12 -20.78
N PHE A 81 -1.34 -4.37 -20.67
CA PHE A 81 -0.73 -5.51 -21.37
C PHE A 81 -1.50 -6.02 -22.59
N VAL A 82 -2.72 -5.53 -22.85
CA VAL A 82 -3.52 -5.90 -24.03
C VAL A 82 -3.91 -4.66 -24.83
N ALA A 83 -4.70 -3.76 -24.25
CA ALA A 83 -5.23 -2.61 -24.99
C ALA A 83 -4.13 -1.63 -25.41
N TYR A 84 -3.18 -1.32 -24.51
CA TYR A 84 -2.12 -0.36 -24.82
C TYR A 84 -1.14 -0.86 -25.91
N PRO A 85 -0.61 -2.10 -25.86
CA PRO A 85 0.23 -2.63 -26.93
C PRO A 85 -0.50 -2.71 -28.27
N GLU A 86 -1.80 -3.02 -28.27
CA GLU A 86 -2.63 -3.03 -29.48
C GLU A 86 -2.77 -1.63 -30.10
N ALA A 87 -2.92 -0.59 -29.28
CA ALA A 87 -2.91 0.79 -29.75
C ALA A 87 -1.54 1.22 -30.29
N VAL A 88 -0.46 0.86 -29.58
CA VAL A 88 0.93 1.17 -29.98
C VAL A 88 1.30 0.50 -31.31
N ALA A 89 0.83 -0.73 -31.55
CA ALA A 89 1.06 -1.45 -32.80
C ALA A 89 0.51 -0.73 -34.05
N GLN A 90 -0.47 0.19 -33.87
CA GLN A 90 -1.06 0.98 -34.94
C GLN A 90 -0.34 2.33 -35.17
N MET A 91 0.64 2.68 -34.33
CA MET A 91 1.40 3.92 -34.44
C MET A 91 2.62 3.77 -35.36
N PRO A 92 3.06 4.84 -36.03
CA PRO A 92 4.35 4.85 -36.71
C PRO A 92 5.48 4.64 -35.68
N LEU A 93 6.54 3.91 -36.07
CA LEU A 93 7.65 3.53 -35.18
C LEU A 93 7.22 2.72 -33.95
N ALA A 94 6.19 1.86 -34.08
CA ALA A 94 5.67 1.01 -32.99
C ALA A 94 6.75 0.34 -32.10
N PRO A 95 7.86 -0.22 -32.64
CA PRO A 95 8.88 -0.86 -31.80
C PRO A 95 9.51 0.09 -30.77
N LEU A 96 9.72 1.37 -31.12
CA LEU A 96 10.29 2.37 -30.21
C LEU A 96 9.34 2.64 -29.04
N TRP A 97 8.06 2.86 -29.35
CA TRP A 97 7.04 3.14 -28.35
C TRP A 97 6.77 1.95 -27.42
N SER A 98 6.79 0.73 -27.95
CA SER A 98 6.66 -0.48 -27.13
C SER A 98 7.81 -0.62 -26.13
N VAL A 99 9.06 -0.41 -26.56
CA VAL A 99 10.23 -0.46 -25.67
C VAL A 99 10.13 0.59 -24.57
N LEU A 100 9.82 1.84 -24.93
CA LEU A 100 9.67 2.92 -23.94
C LEU A 100 8.54 2.65 -22.93
N PHE A 101 7.41 2.13 -23.41
CA PHE A 101 6.26 1.82 -22.54
C PHE A 101 6.56 0.68 -21.56
N PHE A 102 7.09 -0.46 -22.05
CA PHE A 102 7.41 -1.58 -21.16
C PHE A 102 8.58 -1.28 -20.24
N PHE A 103 9.56 -0.49 -20.69
CA PHE A 103 10.65 -0.02 -19.82
C PHE A 103 10.12 0.90 -18.71
N MET A 104 9.19 1.80 -19.04
CA MET A 104 8.50 2.61 -18.03
C MET A 104 7.74 1.74 -17.01
N VAL A 105 6.93 0.78 -17.48
CA VAL A 105 6.19 -0.14 -16.58
C VAL A 105 7.15 -0.94 -15.69
N PHE A 106 8.29 -1.37 -16.24
CA PHE A 106 9.33 -2.07 -15.48
C PHE A 106 9.93 -1.18 -14.37
N LEU A 107 10.32 0.06 -14.70
CA LEU A 107 10.86 1.00 -13.70
C LEU A 107 9.84 1.32 -12.60
N LEU A 108 8.58 1.55 -12.97
CA LEU A 108 7.50 1.83 -11.99
C LEU A 108 7.30 0.67 -11.01
N GLY A 109 7.36 -0.58 -11.49
CA GLY A 109 7.28 -1.77 -10.64
C GLY A 109 8.51 -1.95 -9.76
N LEU A 110 9.71 -1.75 -10.33
CA LEU A 110 10.99 -1.96 -9.67
C LEU A 110 11.20 -0.98 -8.49
N ASP A 111 10.91 0.30 -8.68
CA ASP A 111 11.06 1.30 -7.62
C ASP A 111 10.09 1.02 -6.45
N SER A 112 8.86 0.62 -6.76
CA SER A 112 7.85 0.27 -5.75
C SER A 112 8.25 -0.97 -4.95
N GLU A 113 8.80 -1.99 -5.62
CA GLU A 113 9.26 -3.23 -4.99
C GLU A 113 10.43 -2.97 -4.04
N PHE A 114 11.41 -2.17 -4.44
CA PHE A 114 12.55 -1.83 -3.56
C PHE A 114 12.12 -1.16 -2.27
N VAL A 115 11.17 -0.21 -2.34
CA VAL A 115 10.63 0.46 -1.16
C VAL A 115 9.86 -0.52 -0.27
N GLY A 116 9.10 -1.44 -0.86
CA GLY A 116 8.39 -2.51 -0.14
C GLY A 116 9.34 -3.41 0.65
N ILE A 117 10.38 -3.93 -0.02
CA ILE A 117 11.39 -4.79 0.59
C ILE A 117 12.14 -4.04 1.69
N GLU A 118 12.58 -2.80 1.45
CA GLU A 118 13.31 -2.02 2.44
C GLU A 118 12.46 -1.76 3.68
N GLY A 119 11.15 -1.47 3.51
CA GLY A 119 10.22 -1.32 4.63
C GLY A 119 10.12 -2.57 5.50
N PHE A 120 9.96 -3.74 4.87
CA PHE A 120 9.89 -5.02 5.57
C PHE A 120 11.20 -5.37 6.28
N VAL A 121 12.33 -5.24 5.59
CA VAL A 121 13.66 -5.56 6.12
C VAL A 121 14.00 -4.63 7.28
N THR A 122 13.74 -3.33 7.16
CA THR A 122 13.99 -2.34 8.22
C THR A 122 13.20 -2.71 9.49
N ALA A 123 11.91 -3.02 9.35
CA ALA A 123 11.07 -3.41 10.49
C ALA A 123 11.61 -4.64 11.25
N ILE A 124 12.09 -5.66 10.54
CA ILE A 124 12.65 -6.87 11.17
C ILE A 124 14.02 -6.61 11.79
N VAL A 125 14.88 -5.86 11.10
CA VAL A 125 16.22 -5.50 11.60
C VAL A 125 16.13 -4.66 12.87
N ASP A 126 15.14 -3.77 12.96
CA ASP A 126 14.90 -2.94 14.14
C ASP A 126 14.29 -3.72 15.31
N GLN A 127 13.53 -4.79 15.04
CA GLN A 127 13.02 -5.69 16.08
C GLN A 127 14.13 -6.58 16.66
N PHE A 128 15.12 -7.00 15.86
CA PHE A 128 16.21 -7.89 16.29
C PHE A 128 17.62 -7.31 16.02
N PRO A 129 17.95 -6.13 16.56
CA PRO A 129 19.16 -5.40 16.17
C PRO A 129 20.44 -6.14 16.57
N LYS A 130 20.43 -6.85 17.71
CA LYS A 130 21.59 -7.61 18.22
C LYS A 130 22.00 -8.78 17.32
N HIS A 131 21.06 -9.34 16.56
CA HIS A 131 21.31 -10.53 15.74
C HIS A 131 21.56 -10.18 14.27
N LEU A 132 20.80 -9.22 13.72
CA LEU A 132 20.77 -8.92 12.29
C LEU A 132 21.71 -7.79 11.87
N ARG A 133 22.04 -6.82 12.75
CA ARG A 133 22.98 -5.73 12.42
C ARG A 133 24.47 -6.14 12.50
N ARG A 134 24.77 -7.42 12.72
CA ARG A 134 26.15 -7.92 12.91
C ARG A 134 26.71 -8.53 11.62
N GLY A 135 27.75 -7.92 11.06
CA GLY A 135 28.42 -8.41 9.85
C GLY A 135 27.46 -8.51 8.65
N TYR A 136 27.66 -9.51 7.79
CA TYR A 136 26.86 -9.70 6.56
C TYR A 136 25.48 -10.35 6.77
N ARG A 137 24.95 -10.35 8.00
CA ARG A 137 23.71 -11.08 8.33
C ARG A 137 22.46 -10.39 7.76
N LYS A 138 22.47 -9.05 7.62
CA LYS A 138 21.38 -8.32 6.96
C LYS A 138 21.31 -8.72 5.49
N GLU A 139 22.43 -8.74 4.78
CA GLU A 139 22.49 -9.10 3.36
C GLU A 139 22.09 -10.56 3.13
N MET A 140 22.56 -11.48 3.97
CA MET A 140 22.13 -12.88 3.92
C MET A 140 20.63 -13.04 4.18
N PHE A 141 20.07 -12.27 5.13
CA PHE A 141 18.63 -12.27 5.40
C PHE A 141 17.81 -11.76 4.21
N ILE A 142 18.25 -10.66 3.58
CA ILE A 142 17.61 -10.13 2.36
C ILE A 142 17.66 -11.19 1.26
N GLY A 143 18.82 -11.78 1.00
CA GLY A 143 18.97 -12.83 -0.01
C GLY A 143 18.06 -14.03 0.24
N PHE A 144 17.96 -14.48 1.50
CA PHE A 144 17.03 -15.54 1.88
C PHE A 144 15.57 -15.17 1.61
N MET A 145 15.14 -13.96 1.98
CA MET A 145 13.77 -13.50 1.74
C MET A 145 13.46 -13.37 0.24
N CYS A 146 14.40 -12.87 -0.56
CA CYS A 146 14.25 -12.84 -2.02
C CYS A 146 14.06 -14.25 -2.61
N VAL A 147 14.77 -15.26 -2.11
CA VAL A 147 14.57 -16.66 -2.53
C VAL A 147 13.18 -17.17 -2.15
N VAL A 148 12.70 -16.86 -0.93
CA VAL A 148 11.35 -17.23 -0.50
C VAL A 148 10.29 -16.58 -1.39
N TRP A 149 10.39 -15.28 -1.66
CA TRP A 149 9.46 -14.57 -2.55
C TRP A 149 9.54 -15.06 -4.00
N PHE A 150 10.73 -15.41 -4.49
CA PHE A 150 10.89 -16.04 -5.80
C PHE A 150 10.13 -17.37 -5.89
N LEU A 151 10.26 -18.24 -4.88
CA LEU A 151 9.56 -19.52 -4.84
C LEU A 151 8.04 -19.35 -4.79
N VAL A 152 7.53 -18.38 -4.02
CA VAL A 152 6.11 -18.03 -4.01
C VAL A 152 5.68 -17.46 -5.37
N GLY A 153 6.50 -16.59 -5.96
CA GLY A 153 6.27 -15.96 -7.26
C GLY A 153 6.18 -16.97 -8.41
N LEU A 154 6.87 -18.12 -8.33
CA LEU A 154 6.74 -19.19 -9.33
C LEU A 154 5.30 -19.67 -9.50
N SER A 155 4.48 -19.62 -8.44
CA SER A 155 3.05 -19.97 -8.54
C SER A 155 2.29 -19.07 -9.52
N MET A 156 2.69 -17.80 -9.64
CA MET A 156 2.08 -16.79 -10.52
C MET A 156 2.59 -16.86 -11.97
N VAL A 157 3.67 -17.61 -12.24
CA VAL A 157 4.25 -17.79 -13.59
C VAL A 157 3.72 -19.06 -14.28
N THR A 158 2.89 -19.85 -13.59
CA THR A 158 2.26 -21.04 -14.17
C THR A 158 1.17 -20.69 -15.20
N LYS A 159 0.67 -21.67 -15.96
CA LYS A 159 -0.42 -21.45 -16.94
C LYS A 159 -1.71 -20.89 -16.31
N GLY A 160 -1.96 -21.19 -15.03
CA GLY A 160 -3.06 -20.64 -14.24
C GLY A 160 -2.65 -19.44 -13.38
N GLY A 161 -1.45 -18.90 -13.58
CA GLY A 161 -0.83 -17.91 -12.70
C GLY A 161 -1.62 -16.62 -12.56
N MET A 162 -2.37 -16.21 -13.59
CA MET A 162 -3.25 -15.04 -13.51
C MET A 162 -4.38 -15.22 -12.48
N PHE A 163 -4.89 -16.44 -12.27
CA PHE A 163 -5.88 -16.70 -11.22
C PHE A 163 -5.25 -16.55 -9.82
N VAL A 164 -4.03 -17.04 -9.65
CA VAL A 164 -3.28 -16.87 -8.40
C VAL A 164 -2.99 -15.38 -8.17
N PHE A 165 -2.53 -14.67 -9.20
CA PHE A 165 -2.27 -13.24 -9.15
C PHE A 165 -3.51 -12.44 -8.72
N GLN A 166 -4.67 -12.70 -9.32
CA GLN A 166 -5.92 -12.00 -8.99
C GLN A 166 -6.38 -12.30 -7.56
N LEU A 167 -6.15 -13.51 -7.04
CA LEU A 167 -6.42 -13.85 -5.65
C LEU A 167 -5.55 -13.04 -4.69
N PHE A 168 -4.25 -12.94 -4.96
CA PHE A 168 -3.32 -12.13 -4.16
C PHE A 168 -3.62 -10.63 -4.27
N ASP A 169 -3.83 -10.11 -5.48
CA ASP A 169 -4.15 -8.69 -5.74
C ASP A 169 -5.43 -8.25 -5.00
N THR A 170 -6.45 -9.11 -4.99
CA THR A 170 -7.73 -8.78 -4.34
C THR A 170 -7.69 -8.91 -2.82
N TYR A 171 -7.06 -9.97 -2.28
CA TYR A 171 -7.16 -10.31 -0.87
C TYR A 171 -5.90 -10.04 -0.03
N SER A 172 -4.69 -10.18 -0.60
CA SER A 172 -3.43 -10.04 0.17
C SER A 172 -3.16 -8.58 0.53
N ALA A 173 -3.17 -7.70 -0.46
CA ALA A 173 -3.09 -6.26 -0.27
C ALA A 173 -4.48 -5.64 -0.43
N SER A 174 -5.49 -6.19 0.25
CA SER A 174 -6.85 -5.68 0.13
C SER A 174 -6.94 -4.25 0.70
N GLY A 175 -7.76 -3.41 0.08
CA GLY A 175 -7.95 -2.04 0.56
C GLY A 175 -8.48 -2.03 1.98
N SER A 176 -9.27 -3.04 2.33
CA SER A 176 -9.78 -3.23 3.68
C SER A 176 -8.67 -3.44 4.71
N ALA A 177 -7.63 -4.23 4.43
CA ALA A 177 -6.55 -4.48 5.39
C ALA A 177 -5.72 -3.21 5.63
N LEU A 178 -5.34 -2.47 4.57
CA LEU A 178 -4.60 -1.22 4.72
C LEU A 178 -5.40 -0.11 5.40
N LEU A 179 -6.70 -0.01 5.10
CA LEU A 179 -7.60 0.92 5.78
C LEU A 179 -7.75 0.58 7.25
N TRP A 180 -7.79 -0.71 7.60
CA TRP A 180 -7.82 -1.17 8.99
C TRP A 180 -6.56 -0.77 9.75
N VAL A 181 -5.38 -1.04 9.19
CA VAL A 181 -4.11 -0.62 9.80
C VAL A 181 -4.04 0.91 9.93
N SER A 182 -4.42 1.64 8.89
CA SER A 182 -4.43 3.11 8.87
C SER A 182 -5.39 3.70 9.91
N LEU A 183 -6.54 3.05 10.16
CA LEU A 183 -7.49 3.43 11.19
C LEU A 183 -6.86 3.34 12.58
N PHE A 184 -6.31 2.19 12.94
CA PHE A 184 -5.68 1.99 14.24
C PHE A 184 -4.43 2.85 14.43
N GLN A 185 -3.63 3.05 13.38
CA GLN A 185 -2.49 3.96 13.43
C GLN A 185 -2.92 5.40 13.73
N SER A 186 -3.98 5.88 13.08
CA SER A 186 -4.52 7.23 13.31
C SER A 186 -5.10 7.39 14.72
N ILE A 187 -5.81 6.37 15.21
CA ILE A 187 -6.34 6.34 16.59
C ILE A 187 -5.20 6.34 17.61
N ALA A 188 -4.17 5.51 17.39
CA ALA A 188 -3.01 5.42 18.26
C ALA A 188 -2.27 6.76 18.39
N ILE A 189 -1.99 7.43 17.26
CA ILE A 189 -1.29 8.73 17.27
C ILE A 189 -2.19 9.84 17.81
N GLY A 190 -3.45 9.91 17.35
CA GLY A 190 -4.36 11.00 17.67
C GLY A 190 -4.86 10.99 19.12
N TRP A 191 -5.18 9.81 19.65
CA TRP A 191 -5.92 9.66 20.91
C TRP A 191 -5.13 8.95 22.01
N ILE A 192 -4.35 7.92 21.70
CA ILE A 192 -3.61 7.13 22.71
C ILE A 192 -2.29 7.82 23.07
N TYR A 193 -1.42 8.06 22.09
CA TYR A 193 -0.17 8.80 22.28
C TYR A 193 -0.43 10.28 22.60
N GLY A 194 -1.53 10.81 22.04
CA GLY A 194 -2.00 12.16 22.25
C GLY A 194 -1.57 13.10 21.13
N GLY A 195 -2.55 13.64 20.41
CA GLY A 195 -2.33 14.62 19.34
C GLY A 195 -1.51 15.86 19.72
N PRO A 196 -1.61 16.44 20.94
CA PRO A 196 -0.74 17.52 21.38
C PRO A 196 0.73 17.11 21.49
N ARG A 197 1.00 15.95 22.11
CA ARG A 197 2.36 15.43 22.30
C ARG A 197 3.05 15.19 20.96
N PHE A 198 2.34 14.56 20.02
CA PHE A 198 2.84 14.38 18.66
C PHE A 198 3.14 15.71 17.96
N TYR A 199 2.33 16.74 18.22
CA TYR A 199 2.56 18.08 17.68
C TYR A 199 3.83 18.73 18.21
N ASP A 200 4.07 18.59 19.51
CA ASP A 200 5.26 19.12 20.17
C ASP A 200 6.51 18.36 19.70
N ASP A 201 6.42 17.04 19.45
CA ASP A 201 7.48 16.25 18.82
C ASP A 201 7.80 16.76 17.40
N MET A 202 6.77 17.05 16.60
CA MET A 202 6.96 17.64 15.25
C MET A 202 7.60 19.02 15.29
N GLU A 203 7.22 19.86 16.26
CA GLU A 203 7.82 21.18 16.47
C GLU A 203 9.30 21.06 16.86
N ASN A 204 9.64 20.10 17.72
CA ASN A 204 11.03 19.81 18.10
C ASN A 204 11.88 19.32 16.91
N MET A 205 11.29 18.54 15.99
CA MET A 205 11.98 18.08 14.78
C MET A 205 12.17 19.21 13.77
N LEU A 206 11.10 19.94 13.44
CA LEU A 206 11.08 20.93 12.35
C LEU A 206 11.59 22.31 12.75
N GLY A 207 11.60 22.63 14.05
CA GLY A 207 11.93 23.96 14.58
C GLY A 207 10.84 25.01 14.38
N PHE A 208 9.67 24.63 13.86
CA PHE A 208 8.51 25.50 13.72
C PHE A 208 7.21 24.73 13.97
N ARG A 209 6.21 25.43 14.49
CA ARG A 209 4.89 24.88 14.76
C ARG A 209 4.05 24.89 13.47
N ILE A 210 3.59 23.71 13.04
CA ILE A 210 2.76 23.58 11.82
C ILE A 210 1.38 24.21 12.07
N ASN A 211 0.52 24.26 11.06
CA ASN A 211 -0.88 24.68 11.18
C ASN A 211 -1.76 23.65 11.93
N PRO A 212 -2.45 24.05 13.03
CA PRO A 212 -3.28 23.15 13.84
C PRO A 212 -4.39 22.40 13.11
N TRP A 213 -4.79 22.85 11.91
CA TRP A 213 -5.76 22.11 11.09
C TRP A 213 -5.30 20.67 10.78
N ILE A 214 -4.00 20.43 10.63
CA ILE A 214 -3.47 19.09 10.34
C ILE A 214 -3.73 18.13 11.51
N ARG A 215 -3.78 18.64 12.74
CA ARG A 215 -4.15 17.86 13.92
C ARG A 215 -5.58 17.34 13.83
N TRP A 216 -6.52 18.18 13.43
CA TRP A 216 -7.91 17.78 13.24
C TRP A 216 -8.04 16.76 12.10
N CYS A 217 -7.22 16.91 11.05
CA CYS A 217 -7.16 15.95 9.96
C CYS A 217 -6.79 14.54 10.45
N TRP A 218 -5.67 14.36 11.17
CA TRP A 218 -5.28 13.01 11.60
C TRP A 218 -6.12 12.47 12.77
N ALA A 219 -6.63 13.33 13.65
CA ALA A 219 -7.33 12.89 14.86
C ALA A 219 -8.80 12.52 14.59
N PHE A 220 -9.45 13.17 13.63
CA PHE A 220 -10.88 12.98 13.34
C PHE A 220 -11.15 12.65 11.89
N LEU A 221 -10.63 13.42 10.93
CA LEU A 221 -10.98 13.24 9.52
C LEU A 221 -10.49 11.90 8.96
N THR A 222 -9.21 11.56 9.20
CA THR A 222 -8.61 10.30 8.76
C THR A 222 -9.32 9.07 9.32
N PRO A 223 -9.54 8.91 10.65
CA PRO A 223 -10.22 7.73 11.17
C PRO A 223 -11.67 7.63 10.70
N VAL A 224 -12.42 8.74 10.61
CA VAL A 224 -13.79 8.72 10.07
C VAL A 224 -13.80 8.31 8.60
N PHE A 225 -12.88 8.83 7.80
CA PHE A 225 -12.75 8.47 6.39
C PHE A 225 -12.36 7.00 6.23
N CYS A 226 -11.34 6.52 6.95
CA CYS A 226 -10.89 5.13 6.90
C CYS A 226 -12.01 4.17 7.33
N LEU A 227 -12.72 4.47 8.42
CA LEU A 227 -13.83 3.65 8.90
C LEU A 227 -15.00 3.64 7.90
N GLY A 228 -15.37 4.80 7.34
CA GLY A 228 -16.44 4.90 6.36
C GLY A 228 -16.14 4.11 5.08
N VAL A 229 -14.91 4.20 4.57
CA VAL A 229 -14.49 3.43 3.39
C VAL A 229 -14.37 1.94 3.71
N PHE A 230 -13.89 1.58 4.89
CA PHE A 230 -13.81 0.18 5.34
C PHE A 230 -15.20 -0.47 5.41
N ILE A 231 -16.16 0.15 6.10
CA ILE A 231 -17.55 -0.35 6.17
C ILE A 231 -18.16 -0.46 4.78
N PHE A 232 -17.99 0.57 3.96
CA PHE A 232 -18.51 0.55 2.59
C PHE A 232 -17.88 -0.57 1.74
N SER A 233 -16.58 -0.83 1.92
CA SER A 233 -15.87 -1.93 1.26
C SER A 233 -16.39 -3.31 1.68
N LEU A 234 -16.82 -3.47 2.93
CA LEU A 234 -17.44 -4.71 3.41
C LEU A 234 -18.86 -4.88 2.84
N VAL A 235 -19.65 -3.81 2.80
CA VAL A 235 -21.03 -3.84 2.26
C VAL A 235 -21.05 -4.11 0.75
N THR A 236 -20.07 -3.57 0.01
CA THR A 236 -19.97 -3.75 -1.44
C THR A 236 -19.10 -4.95 -1.85
N TYR A 237 -18.80 -5.85 -0.92
CA TYR A 237 -18.04 -7.06 -1.21
C TYR A 237 -18.78 -7.92 -2.23
N THR A 238 -18.08 -8.23 -3.32
CA THR A 238 -18.53 -9.18 -4.33
C THR A 238 -17.52 -10.32 -4.40
N PRO A 239 -17.97 -11.59 -4.48
CA PRO A 239 -17.06 -12.72 -4.69
C PRO A 239 -16.15 -12.47 -5.89
N LEU A 240 -14.88 -12.86 -5.76
CA LEU A 240 -13.89 -12.71 -6.82
C LEU A 240 -14.33 -13.52 -8.05
N LYS A 241 -14.36 -12.86 -9.22
CA LYS A 241 -14.61 -13.48 -10.52
C LYS A 241 -13.55 -12.98 -11.50
N TYR A 242 -12.97 -13.90 -12.27
CA TYR A 242 -12.01 -13.56 -13.30
C TYR A 242 -12.36 -14.30 -14.60
N ASP A 243 -12.53 -13.56 -15.69
CA ASP A 243 -12.83 -14.11 -17.03
C ASP A 243 -14.00 -15.12 -17.07
N GLY A 244 -15.09 -14.80 -16.36
CA GLY A 244 -16.27 -15.67 -16.25
C GLY A 244 -16.10 -16.87 -15.31
N TYR A 245 -14.90 -17.11 -14.77
CA TYR A 245 -14.65 -18.11 -13.75
C TYR A 245 -14.96 -17.57 -12.35
N GLU A 246 -15.82 -18.29 -11.63
CA GLU A 246 -16.08 -18.04 -10.22
C GLU A 246 -15.13 -18.86 -9.35
N TYR A 247 -14.46 -18.19 -8.42
CA TYR A 247 -13.51 -18.87 -7.54
C TYR A 247 -14.25 -19.82 -6.61
N PRO A 248 -13.76 -21.06 -6.44
CA PRO A 248 -14.38 -22.02 -5.54
C PRO A 248 -14.30 -21.52 -4.09
N VAL A 249 -15.18 -22.02 -3.23
CA VAL A 249 -15.30 -21.61 -1.82
C VAL A 249 -13.97 -21.74 -1.08
N TRP A 250 -13.21 -22.82 -1.33
CA TRP A 250 -11.88 -23.00 -0.73
C TRP A 250 -10.88 -21.92 -1.17
N GLY A 251 -10.95 -21.46 -2.42
CA GLY A 251 -10.08 -20.39 -2.93
C GLY A 251 -10.41 -19.05 -2.29
N GLN A 252 -11.70 -18.75 -2.15
CA GLN A 252 -12.15 -17.56 -1.41
C GLN A 252 -11.77 -17.63 0.07
N ALA A 253 -11.83 -18.81 0.69
CA ALA A 253 -11.42 -19.01 2.07
C ALA A 253 -9.91 -18.72 2.26
N ILE A 254 -9.06 -19.17 1.33
CA ILE A 254 -7.62 -18.82 1.34
C ILE A 254 -7.45 -17.30 1.24
N GLY A 255 -8.18 -16.64 0.33
CA GLY A 255 -8.20 -15.18 0.23
C GLY A 255 -8.53 -14.50 1.56
N TRP A 256 -9.63 -14.90 2.20
CA TRP A 256 -10.02 -14.34 3.50
C TRP A 256 -9.02 -14.64 4.61
N ILE A 257 -8.38 -15.81 4.63
CA ILE A 257 -7.32 -16.12 5.59
C ILE A 257 -6.13 -15.17 5.40
N MET A 258 -5.72 -14.88 4.16
CA MET A 258 -4.67 -13.90 3.87
C MET A 258 -5.06 -12.51 4.39
N ALA A 259 -6.26 -12.03 4.06
CA ALA A 259 -6.73 -10.71 4.50
C ALA A 259 -6.87 -10.62 6.03
N LEU A 260 -7.39 -11.66 6.68
CA LEU A 260 -7.58 -11.68 8.13
C LEU A 260 -6.26 -11.82 8.89
N SER A 261 -5.24 -12.44 8.29
CA SER A 261 -3.94 -12.61 8.95
C SER A 261 -3.31 -11.26 9.35
N SER A 262 -3.42 -10.24 8.50
CA SER A 262 -2.91 -8.89 8.77
C SER A 262 -3.85 -8.11 9.70
N ILE A 263 -5.16 -8.17 9.47
CA ILE A 263 -6.20 -7.49 10.28
C ILE A 263 -6.18 -7.96 11.74
N MET A 264 -6.04 -9.27 11.96
CA MET A 264 -6.07 -9.88 13.29
C MET A 264 -4.77 -9.67 14.08
N CYS A 265 -3.66 -9.34 13.42
CA CYS A 265 -2.39 -9.10 14.10
C CYS A 265 -2.51 -8.01 15.18
N ILE A 266 -3.23 -6.91 14.89
CA ILE A 266 -3.44 -5.81 15.83
C ILE A 266 -4.18 -6.25 17.11
N PRO A 267 -5.42 -6.80 17.05
CA PRO A 267 -6.14 -7.21 18.25
C PRO A 267 -5.46 -8.38 18.98
N VAL A 268 -4.85 -9.33 18.26
CA VAL A 268 -4.13 -10.46 18.89
C VAL A 268 -2.95 -9.96 19.72
N VAL A 269 -2.13 -9.05 19.17
CA VAL A 269 -0.99 -8.47 19.91
C VAL A 269 -1.47 -7.63 21.08
N MET A 270 -2.56 -6.86 20.90
CA MET A 270 -3.17 -6.09 21.99
C MET A 270 -3.61 -6.99 23.16
N ILE A 271 -4.35 -8.06 22.87
CA ILE A 271 -4.82 -9.02 23.89
C ILE A 271 -3.63 -9.72 24.54
N TYR A 272 -2.66 -10.17 23.75
CA TYR A 272 -1.46 -10.84 24.26
C TYR A 272 -0.66 -9.94 25.22
N LYS A 273 -0.44 -8.67 24.86
CA LYS A 273 0.26 -7.70 25.72
C LYS A 273 -0.51 -7.43 27.01
N ILE A 274 -1.82 -7.28 26.94
CA ILE A 274 -2.67 -7.10 28.13
C ILE A 274 -2.65 -8.35 29.02
N ALA A 275 -2.65 -9.56 28.44
CA ALA A 275 -2.64 -10.81 29.21
C ALA A 275 -1.30 -11.06 29.91
N THR A 276 -0.18 -10.73 29.26
CA THR A 276 1.19 -10.99 29.76
C THR A 276 1.70 -9.93 30.74
N THR A 277 1.17 -8.71 30.71
CA THR A 277 1.63 -7.63 31.60
C THR A 277 1.11 -7.87 33.03
N PRO A 278 1.99 -7.89 34.06
CA PRO A 278 1.55 -8.08 35.45
C PRO A 278 0.81 -6.84 35.97
N GLY A 279 -0.13 -7.04 36.90
CA GLY A 279 -0.88 -5.95 37.56
C GLY A 279 -2.40 -6.03 37.36
N SER A 280 -3.13 -5.03 37.85
CA SER A 280 -4.56 -4.85 37.59
C SER A 280 -4.81 -4.35 36.17
N PHE A 281 -6.06 -4.41 35.67
CA PHE A 281 -6.38 -3.98 34.31
C PHE A 281 -6.00 -2.51 34.04
N GLU A 282 -6.27 -1.61 34.98
CA GLU A 282 -5.90 -0.19 34.87
C GLU A 282 -4.39 0.00 34.82
N GLN A 283 -3.64 -0.68 35.70
CA GLN A 283 -2.18 -0.62 35.71
C GLN A 283 -1.59 -1.13 34.40
N ARG A 284 -2.10 -2.25 33.86
CA ARG A 284 -1.67 -2.79 32.56
C ARG A 284 -1.94 -1.80 31.44
N TRP A 285 -3.13 -1.19 31.42
CA TRP A 285 -3.49 -0.20 30.41
C TRP A 285 -2.56 1.03 30.47
N THR A 286 -2.31 1.57 31.65
CA THR A 286 -1.40 2.71 31.83
C THR A 286 0.02 2.36 31.38
N VAL A 287 0.55 1.19 31.75
CA VAL A 287 1.90 0.74 31.34
C VAL A 287 1.98 0.56 29.82
N LEU A 288 0.95 0.00 29.19
CA LEU A 288 0.95 -0.24 27.73
C LEU A 288 0.70 1.02 26.89
N THR A 289 0.12 2.05 27.47
CA THR A 289 -0.17 3.32 26.78
C THR A 289 0.83 4.44 27.11
N THR A 290 1.76 4.21 28.05
CA THR A 290 2.85 5.14 28.31
C THR A 290 3.99 4.91 27.32
N PRO A 291 4.40 5.94 26.56
CA PRO A 291 5.54 5.84 25.65
C PRO A 291 6.84 5.67 26.45
N VAL A 292 7.73 4.80 25.95
CA VAL A 292 9.07 4.56 26.50
C VAL A 292 10.03 5.68 26.11
#